data_AF-A0A9P6XR00-F1
#
_entry.id   AF-A0A9P6XR00-F1
#
_cell.length_a   1.000
_cell.length_b   1.000
_cell.length_c   1.000
_cell.angle_alpha   90.00
_cell.angle_beta   90.00
_cell.angle_gamma   90.00
#
_symmetry.space_group_name_H-M   'P 1'
#
loop_
_entity.id
_entity.type
_entity.pdbx_description
1 polymer ?
#
loop_
_entity_poly.entity_id
_entity_poly.type
_entity_poly.pdbx_seq_one_letter_code
_entity_poly.pdbx_strand_id
1 'polypeptide(L)'
;MRESHAKAQAYFQQHGKLASYSRYGDGAPREQAWLDTLGGAISYGNWTETAEIPAAFEITILPPMHDRDRTADMEDVTITRDGNKFFAVAEVAGYNWCATGADAIVMLYEPVSRTVLFSYDWS
;
A
#
# COMPACT_ATOMS: atom_id res chain seq x y z
N MET A 1 12.65 -10.14 11.02
CA MET A 1 12.07 -10.16 9.66
C MET A 1 12.39 -11.44 8.89
N ARG A 2 13.67 -11.80 8.68
CA ARG A 2 14.05 -12.98 7.86
C ARG A 2 13.41 -14.29 8.32
N GLU A 3 13.37 -14.54 9.64
CA GLU A 3 12.78 -15.77 10.20
C GLU A 3 11.26 -15.86 9.96
N SER A 4 10.53 -14.79 10.30
CA SER A 4 9.09 -14.68 9.99
C SER A 4 8.79 -14.87 8.50
N HIS A 5 9.57 -14.23 7.62
CA HIS A 5 9.43 -14.41 6.18
C HIS A 5 9.70 -15.86 5.74
N ALA A 6 10.75 -16.51 6.26
CA ALA A 6 11.05 -17.91 5.96
C ALA A 6 9.91 -18.85 6.40
N LYS A 7 9.28 -18.57 7.55
CA LYS A 7 8.09 -19.32 8.01
C LYS A 7 6.88 -19.07 7.11
N ALA A 8 6.62 -17.83 6.71
CA ALA A 8 5.56 -17.48 5.76
C ALA A 8 5.75 -18.20 4.42
N GLN A 9 6.98 -18.23 3.90
CA GLN A 9 7.35 -18.95 2.68
C GLN A 9 7.12 -20.46 2.81
N ALA A 10 7.53 -21.07 3.93
CA ALA A 10 7.32 -22.50 4.19
C ALA A 10 5.82 -22.84 4.28
N TYR A 11 5.03 -22.00 4.96
CA TYR A 11 3.58 -22.16 5.03
C TYR A 11 2.94 -22.10 3.65
N PHE A 12 3.35 -21.14 2.81
CA PHE A 12 2.87 -21.04 1.44
C PHE A 12 3.19 -22.30 0.62
N GLN A 13 4.41 -22.83 0.72
CA GLN A 13 4.80 -24.05 0.00
C GLN A 13 3.95 -25.26 0.39
N GLN A 14 3.51 -25.34 1.65
CA GLN A 14 2.71 -26.45 2.15
C GLN A 14 1.19 -26.28 1.91
N HIS A 15 0.69 -25.05 1.99
CA HIS A 15 -0.75 -24.77 2.03
C HIS A 15 -1.28 -23.96 0.84
N GLY A 16 -0.40 -23.39 0.02
CA GLY A 16 -0.77 -22.52 -1.11
C GLY A 16 -1.36 -21.16 -0.68
N LYS A 17 -1.17 -20.76 0.58
CA LYS A 17 -1.75 -19.55 1.16
C LYS A 17 -0.70 -18.68 1.85
N LEU A 18 -0.89 -17.36 1.82
CA LEU A 18 -0.06 -16.43 2.59
C LEU A 18 -0.42 -16.52 4.07
N ALA A 19 0.58 -16.61 4.94
CA ALA A 19 0.40 -16.50 6.38
C ALA A 19 1.47 -15.62 7.01
N SER A 20 1.01 -14.66 7.80
CA SER A 20 1.86 -13.84 8.66
C SER A 20 2.20 -14.59 9.95
N TYR A 21 3.41 -14.36 10.47
CA TYR A 21 3.86 -14.89 11.75
C TYR A 21 4.22 -13.74 12.67
N SER A 22 3.38 -13.47 13.68
CA SER A 22 3.60 -12.40 14.66
C SER A 22 4.85 -12.68 15.51
N ARG A 23 5.28 -11.67 16.30
CA ARG A 23 6.46 -11.75 17.18
C ARG A 23 7.72 -12.27 16.46
N TYR A 24 7.95 -11.74 15.25
CA TYR A 24 9.12 -12.08 14.44
C TYR A 24 9.28 -13.55 14.04
N GLY A 25 8.24 -14.37 14.18
CA GLY A 25 8.28 -15.78 13.83
C GLY A 25 7.77 -16.70 14.94
N ASP A 26 7.69 -16.23 16.19
CA ASP A 26 7.31 -17.06 17.34
C ASP A 26 5.79 -17.21 17.50
N GLY A 27 5.01 -16.39 16.79
CA GLY A 27 3.56 -16.53 16.73
C GLY A 27 3.08 -17.74 15.92
N ALA A 28 1.83 -18.13 16.14
CA ALA A 28 1.12 -19.06 15.27
C ALA A 28 0.90 -18.42 13.87
N PRO A 29 0.80 -19.24 12.80
CA PRO A 29 0.45 -18.72 11.48
C PRO A 29 -0.94 -18.08 11.50
N ARG A 30 -1.06 -16.92 10.87
CA ARG A 30 -2.34 -16.27 10.59
C ARG A 30 -2.44 -16.02 9.10
N GLU A 31 -3.40 -16.68 8.44
CA GLU A 31 -3.66 -16.49 7.01
C GLU A 31 -4.00 -15.02 6.72
N GLN A 32 -3.47 -14.50 5.61
CA GLN A 32 -3.65 -13.10 5.18
C GLN A 32 -4.09 -13.04 3.72
N ALA A 33 -4.68 -11.91 3.34
CA ALA A 33 -4.91 -11.60 1.94
C ALA A 33 -3.59 -11.23 1.24
N TRP A 34 -3.48 -11.52 -0.05
CA TRP A 34 -2.33 -11.11 -0.86
C TRP A 34 -2.36 -9.61 -1.18
N LEU A 35 -3.56 -9.07 -1.29
CA LEU A 35 -3.87 -7.66 -1.49
C LEU A 35 -5.04 -7.32 -0.58
N ASP A 36 -4.97 -6.17 0.08
CA ASP A 36 -6.08 -5.65 0.88
C ASP A 36 -7.05 -4.89 -0.03
N THR A 37 -6.53 -4.20 -1.04
CA THR A 37 -7.33 -3.45 -2.03
C THR A 37 -6.77 -3.64 -3.45
N LEU A 38 -7.68 -3.65 -4.45
CA LEU A 38 -7.36 -3.67 -5.88
C LEU A 38 -8.16 -2.57 -6.59
N GLY A 39 -7.47 -1.54 -7.08
CA GLY A 39 -8.06 -0.34 -7.66
C GLY A 39 -8.75 0.56 -6.61
N GLY A 40 -9.66 1.42 -7.08
CA GLY A 40 -10.41 2.34 -6.22
C GLY A 40 -9.81 3.73 -6.14
N ALA A 41 -10.27 4.50 -5.16
CA ALA A 41 -9.79 5.86 -4.90
C ALA A 41 -8.47 5.83 -4.13
N ILE A 42 -7.57 6.76 -4.43
CA ILE A 42 -6.34 6.94 -3.67
C ILE A 42 -6.70 7.60 -2.32
N SER A 43 -6.47 6.87 -1.24
CA SER A 43 -6.67 7.36 0.13
C SER A 43 -5.47 8.15 0.63
N TYR A 44 -5.73 9.07 1.56
CA TYR A 44 -4.70 9.81 2.26
C TYR A 44 -3.97 8.92 3.27
N GLY A 45 -2.67 9.18 3.42
CA GLY A 45 -1.78 8.55 4.39
C GLY A 45 -0.50 9.36 4.53
N ASN A 46 0.33 9.02 5.51
CA ASN A 46 1.56 9.75 5.80
C ASN A 46 2.61 9.63 4.67
N TRP A 47 2.43 8.64 3.78
CA TRP A 47 3.20 8.47 2.55
C TRP A 47 3.14 9.67 1.60
N THR A 48 2.14 10.56 1.77
CA THR A 48 1.91 11.74 0.93
C THR A 48 2.63 13.01 1.38
N GLU A 49 3.12 13.06 2.62
CA GLU A 49 3.58 14.31 3.24
C GLU A 49 4.82 14.19 4.13
N THR A 50 5.19 12.98 4.58
CA THR A 50 6.24 12.82 5.60
C THR A 50 7.66 12.89 5.03
N ALA A 51 7.82 12.57 3.75
CA ALA A 51 9.10 12.61 3.05
C ALA A 51 9.10 13.73 1.99
N GLU A 52 10.30 14.20 1.62
CA GLU A 52 10.45 15.11 0.49
C GLU A 52 9.92 14.44 -0.78
N ILE A 53 8.91 15.05 -1.40
CA ILE A 53 8.32 14.55 -2.64
C ILE A 53 9.29 14.83 -3.78
N PRO A 54 9.69 13.82 -4.57
CA PRO A 54 10.61 14.05 -5.68
C PRO A 54 10.02 15.07 -6.65
N ALA A 55 10.82 16.05 -7.07
CA ALA A 55 10.39 17.18 -7.92
C ALA A 55 9.74 16.78 -9.26
N ALA A 56 9.85 15.52 -9.66
CA ALA A 56 9.16 14.98 -10.84
C ALA A 56 7.65 14.73 -10.61
N PHE A 57 7.19 14.76 -9.37
CA PHE A 57 5.80 14.50 -9.00
C PHE A 57 5.15 15.74 -8.39
N GLU A 58 3.90 15.96 -8.77
CA GLU A 58 3.04 16.93 -8.11
C GLU A 58 1.99 16.16 -7.31
N ILE A 59 1.87 16.46 -6.02
CA ILE A 59 0.85 15.87 -5.14
C ILE A 59 -0.11 16.97 -4.71
N THR A 60 -1.40 16.71 -4.88
CA THR A 60 -2.48 17.52 -4.32
C THR A 60 -3.23 16.67 -3.33
N ILE A 61 -3.24 17.11 -2.07
CA ILE A 61 -4.11 16.55 -1.04
C ILE A 61 -5.41 17.37 -1.07
N LEU A 62 -6.52 16.71 -1.40
CA LEU A 62 -7.82 17.36 -1.49
C LEU A 62 -8.41 17.46 -0.07
N PRO A 63 -8.85 18.65 0.38
CA PRO A 63 -9.71 18.73 1.55
C PRO A 63 -11.14 18.28 1.16
N PRO A 64 -11.97 17.75 2.09
CA PRO A 64 -11.73 17.30 3.46
C PRO A 64 -12.19 15.84 3.70
N MET A 65 -11.47 15.13 4.57
CA MET A 65 -11.91 13.86 5.20
C MET A 65 -13.28 13.95 5.94
N HIS A 66 -13.90 15.15 5.94
CA HIS A 66 -15.13 15.52 6.63
C HIS A 66 -16.19 16.19 5.73
N ASP A 67 -16.09 16.08 4.40
CA ASP A 67 -17.20 16.52 3.55
C ASP A 67 -18.41 15.60 3.74
N ARG A 68 -19.57 16.21 3.98
CA ARG A 68 -20.83 15.48 4.15
C ARG A 68 -21.30 14.85 2.86
N ASP A 69 -20.87 15.39 1.72
CA ASP A 69 -21.20 14.90 0.39
C ASP A 69 -20.12 13.98 -0.18
N ARG A 70 -19.13 13.56 0.64
CA ARG A 70 -18.06 12.65 0.22
C ARG A 70 -18.63 11.29 -0.19
N THR A 71 -18.36 10.88 -1.41
CA THR A 71 -18.66 9.52 -1.90
C THR A 71 -17.45 8.61 -1.73
N ALA A 72 -17.69 7.29 -1.69
CA ALA A 72 -16.64 6.29 -1.45
C ALA A 72 -15.57 6.23 -2.57
N ASP A 73 -15.87 6.80 -3.73
CA ASP A 73 -15.01 6.86 -4.92
C ASP A 73 -14.26 8.18 -5.06
N MET A 74 -14.44 9.14 -4.16
CA MET A 74 -13.64 10.37 -4.16
C MET A 74 -12.22 10.08 -3.68
N GLU A 75 -11.25 10.53 -4.48
CA GLU A 75 -9.83 10.50 -4.10
C GLU A 75 -9.54 11.57 -3.04
N ASP A 76 -8.75 11.20 -2.04
CA ASP A 76 -8.19 12.15 -1.08
C ASP A 76 -6.91 12.79 -1.61
N VAL A 77 -6.25 12.10 -2.55
CA VAL A 77 -4.92 12.45 -3.04
C VAL A 77 -4.92 12.30 -4.56
N THR A 78 -4.46 13.33 -5.24
CA THR A 78 -4.09 13.25 -6.65
C THR A 78 -2.57 13.37 -6.78
N ILE A 79 -1.98 12.49 -7.57
CA ILE A 79 -0.55 12.56 -7.94
C ILE A 79 -0.41 12.54 -9.45
N THR A 80 0.44 13.43 -9.96
CA THR A 80 0.73 13.56 -11.40
C THR A 80 2.23 13.59 -11.66
N ARG A 81 2.62 13.24 -12.89
CA ARG A 81 3.96 13.45 -13.44
C ARG A 81 3.83 13.95 -14.87
N ASP A 82 4.49 15.05 -15.20
CA ASP A 82 4.42 15.69 -16.52
C ASP A 82 2.95 15.94 -16.96
N GLY A 83 2.09 16.31 -16.01
CA GLY A 83 0.65 16.52 -16.21
C GLY A 83 -0.20 15.25 -16.31
N ASN A 84 0.39 14.05 -16.30
CA ASN A 84 -0.34 12.78 -16.38
C ASN A 84 -0.64 12.23 -14.98
N LYS A 85 -1.90 11.87 -14.75
CA LYS A 85 -2.40 11.38 -13.47
C LYS A 85 -2.11 9.90 -13.24
N PHE A 86 -1.70 9.57 -12.03
CA PHE A 86 -1.60 8.18 -11.55
C PHE A 86 -2.95 7.67 -11.03
N PHE A 87 -3.17 6.37 -11.16
CA PHE A 87 -4.35 5.65 -10.70
C PHE A 87 -3.96 4.60 -9.67
N ALA A 88 -4.82 4.36 -8.68
CA ALA A 88 -4.63 3.26 -7.73
C ALA A 88 -4.65 1.91 -8.45
N VAL A 89 -3.68 1.06 -8.15
CA VAL A 89 -3.63 -0.33 -8.64
C VAL A 89 -3.91 -1.29 -7.51
N ALA A 90 -3.15 -1.20 -6.42
CA ALA A 90 -3.31 -2.12 -5.30
C ALA A 90 -2.69 -1.55 -4.02
N GLU A 91 -3.16 -2.07 -2.89
CA GLU A 91 -2.62 -1.79 -1.57
C GLU A 91 -2.55 -3.07 -0.74
N VAL A 92 -1.50 -3.20 0.08
CA VAL A 92 -1.40 -4.27 1.07
C VAL A 92 -0.50 -3.88 2.22
N ALA A 93 -0.82 -4.31 3.43
CA ALA A 93 0.09 -4.20 4.56
C ALA A 93 1.38 -5.01 4.35
N GLY A 94 2.53 -4.38 4.54
CA GLY A 94 3.84 -5.04 4.44
C GLY A 94 4.00 -6.13 5.51
N TYR A 95 3.38 -5.95 6.68
CA TYR A 95 3.46 -6.91 7.76
C TYR A 95 2.68 -8.23 7.50
N ASN A 96 1.89 -8.31 6.41
CA ASN A 96 1.26 -9.57 5.99
C ASN A 96 2.30 -10.60 5.53
N TRP A 97 3.46 -10.13 5.06
CA TRP A 97 4.52 -10.94 4.43
C TRP A 97 5.66 -11.28 5.38
N CYS A 98 5.89 -10.43 6.37
CA CYS A 98 6.83 -10.66 7.46
C CYS A 98 6.32 -9.89 8.69
N ALA A 99 6.64 -10.31 9.91
CA ALA A 99 6.02 -9.83 11.16
C ALA A 99 5.95 -8.30 11.43
N THR A 100 6.52 -7.47 10.56
CA THR A 100 6.61 -6.01 10.64
C THR A 100 6.74 -5.46 9.21
N GLY A 101 6.48 -4.17 9.00
CA GLY A 101 6.59 -3.53 7.70
C GLY A 101 5.70 -2.31 7.65
N ALA A 102 5.58 -1.74 6.44
CA ALA A 102 4.65 -0.65 6.17
C ALA A 102 3.22 -1.06 6.54
N ASP A 103 2.45 -0.12 7.06
CA ASP A 103 1.02 -0.30 7.27
C ASP A 103 0.27 -0.41 5.94
N ALA A 104 0.80 0.24 4.91
CA ALA A 104 0.39 0.05 3.52
C ALA A 104 1.57 0.16 2.54
N ILE A 105 1.68 -0.78 1.61
CA ILE A 105 2.45 -0.65 0.38
C ILE A 105 1.46 -0.18 -0.69
N VAL A 106 1.62 1.05 -1.15
CA VAL A 106 0.73 1.69 -2.14
C VAL A 106 1.33 1.55 -3.53
N MET A 107 0.59 0.93 -4.46
CA MET A 107 0.98 0.79 -5.86
C MET A 107 0.07 1.62 -6.77
N LEU A 108 0.67 2.56 -7.51
CA LEU A 108 -0.02 3.41 -8.47
C LEU A 108 0.54 3.22 -9.89
N TYR A 109 -0.26 3.53 -10.90
CA TYR A 109 0.12 3.42 -12.31
C TYR A 109 -0.29 4.64 -13.13
N GLU A 110 0.62 5.12 -13.97
CA GLU A 110 0.38 6.18 -14.95
C GLU A 110 0.50 5.59 -16.37
N PRO A 111 -0.57 5.62 -17.19
CA PRO A 111 -0.66 4.86 -18.43
C PRO A 111 0.12 5.40 -19.63
N VAL A 112 0.38 6.71 -19.71
CA VAL A 112 1.04 7.36 -20.85
C VAL A 112 2.52 7.01 -20.88
N SER A 113 3.23 7.22 -19.79
CA SER A 113 4.64 6.85 -19.62
C SER A 113 4.81 5.38 -19.21
N ARG A 114 3.73 4.70 -18.84
CA ARG A 114 3.72 3.32 -18.31
C ARG A 114 4.56 3.20 -17.04
N THR A 115 4.49 4.21 -16.20
CA THR A 115 5.24 4.27 -14.93
C THR A 115 4.45 3.63 -13.81
N VAL A 116 5.11 2.75 -13.05
CA VAL A 116 4.61 2.26 -11.76
C VAL A 116 5.29 3.05 -10.64
N LEU A 117 4.50 3.54 -9.69
CA LEU A 117 4.96 4.18 -8.47
C LEU A 117 4.66 3.28 -7.29
N PHE A 118 5.65 3.09 -6.42
CA PHE A 118 5.47 2.50 -5.10
C PHE A 118 5.72 3.55 -4.02
N SER A 119 4.82 3.60 -3.03
CA SER A 119 5.02 4.36 -1.79
C SER A 119 4.64 3.51 -0.57
N TYR A 120 4.95 4.00 0.62
CA TYR A 120 4.82 3.25 1.85
C TYR A 120 4.22 4.13 2.96
N ASP A 121 3.10 3.70 3.51
CA ASP A 121 2.47 4.28 4.68
C ASP A 121 2.96 3.58 5.96
N TRP A 122 3.20 4.34 7.02
CA TRP A 122 3.78 3.87 8.28
C TRP A 122 3.07 4.46 9.50
N SER A 123 3.27 3.87 10.69
CA SER A 123 2.85 4.42 11.99
C SER A 123 4.02 4.56 12.98
#